data_AF-A0A662JSS6-F1
#
_entry.id   AF-A0A662JSS6-F1
#
_cell.length_a   1.000
_cell.length_b   1.000
_cell.length_c   1.000
_cell.angle_alpha   90.00
_cell.angle_beta   90.00
_cell.angle_gamma   90.00
#
_symmetry.space_group_name_H-M   'P 1'
#
loop_
_entity.id
_entity.type
_entity.pdbx_description
1 polymer ?
#
loop_
_entity_poly.entity_id
_entity_poly.type
_entity_poly.pdbx_seq_one_letter_code
_entity_poly.pdbx_strand_id
1 'polypeptide(L)'
;MVRIPDRDRSRQVRGCEVAGHKEARKVCVKGVLKLYRLPADLREELKKPLGKLVRNESISSLRGLIEGAKLVITVGDETLDTVLRLGITPDVFVVDGRVMRRVASLKRPRPRFSIAVKNPPGTISSESILAVKLSLELGKEVGVLVDGEEDLLTLPYILLSPPGSVILYGQPGEGIVVVDSSDKERARLAMERMGWREKGLKSP
;
A
#
# COMPACT_ATOMS: atom_id res chain seq x y z
N MET A 1 29.07 2.54 6.38
CA MET A 1 28.70 2.60 7.82
C MET A 1 28.13 3.99 8.09
N VAL A 2 26.84 4.19 7.82
CA VAL A 2 26.18 5.50 7.99
C VAL A 2 25.52 5.50 9.37
N ARG A 3 26.12 6.24 10.31
CA ARG A 3 25.50 6.57 11.58
C ARG A 3 24.42 7.63 11.31
N ILE A 4 23.18 7.32 11.64
CA ILE A 4 22.08 8.27 11.64
C ILE A 4 21.97 8.83 13.06
N PRO A 5 21.89 10.16 13.25
CA PRO A 5 21.85 10.78 14.57
C PRO A 5 20.54 10.44 15.29
N ASP A 6 20.73 10.11 16.56
CA ASP A 6 19.70 9.89 17.56
C ASP A 6 19.01 11.21 17.94
N ARG A 7 17.76 11.10 18.41
CA ARG A 7 16.87 12.16 18.94
C ARG A 7 16.00 12.92 17.92
N ASP A 8 14.79 12.39 17.72
CA ASP A 8 13.51 13.02 18.19
C ASP A 8 12.29 12.48 17.41
N ARG A 9 11.97 11.18 17.57
CA ARG A 9 10.87 10.49 16.85
C ARG A 9 9.80 9.85 17.74
N SER A 10 9.65 10.28 18.99
CA SER A 10 8.83 9.57 19.99
C SER A 10 7.36 10.01 20.12
N ARG A 11 6.76 10.76 19.19
CA ARG A 11 5.39 11.29 19.37
C ARG A 11 4.28 10.86 18.39
N GLN A 12 4.56 10.07 17.34
CA GLN A 12 3.57 9.83 16.26
C GLN A 12 3.06 8.38 16.09
N VAL A 13 3.59 7.42 16.84
CA VAL A 13 3.12 6.01 16.79
C VAL A 13 2.75 5.60 18.22
N ARG A 14 1.45 5.42 18.49
CA ARG A 14 1.01 4.80 19.74
C ARG A 14 0.81 3.31 19.48
N GLY A 15 1.75 2.50 19.94
CA GLY A 15 1.55 1.05 20.04
C GLY A 15 0.42 0.77 21.03
N CYS A 16 -0.50 -0.12 20.66
CA CYS A 16 -1.45 -0.70 21.61
C CYS A 16 -0.93 -2.11 21.89
N GLU A 17 -0.35 -2.34 23.07
CA GLU A 17 0.04 -3.68 23.49
C GLU A 17 -1.24 -4.47 23.77
N VAL A 18 -1.44 -5.56 23.04
CA VAL A 18 -2.42 -6.59 23.35
C VAL A 18 -1.68 -7.89 23.65
N ALA A 19 -1.97 -8.45 24.82
CA ALA A 19 -1.41 -9.68 25.32
C ALA A 19 -1.88 -10.90 24.49
N GLY A 20 -0.97 -11.82 24.20
CA GLY A 20 -1.28 -13.17 23.72
C GLY A 20 -0.61 -13.57 22.41
N HIS A 21 0.14 -14.68 22.44
CA HIS A 21 0.94 -15.24 21.34
C HIS A 21 0.15 -15.79 20.12
N LYS A 22 -1.04 -15.24 19.79
CA LYS A 22 -1.89 -15.74 18.69
C LYS A 22 -2.50 -14.67 17.77
N GLU A 23 -2.30 -13.37 18.03
CA GLU A 23 -2.83 -12.27 17.20
C GLU A 23 -1.73 -11.38 16.61
N ALA A 24 -2.01 -10.79 15.44
CA ALA A 24 -1.13 -9.81 14.79
C ALA A 24 -0.86 -8.61 15.72
N ARG A 25 0.38 -8.09 15.72
CA ARG A 25 0.71 -6.86 16.45
C ARG A 25 -0.02 -5.68 15.80
N LYS A 26 -1.01 -5.12 16.50
CA LYS A 26 -1.84 -4.02 16.00
C LYS A 26 -1.16 -2.67 16.24
N VAL A 27 -1.07 -1.86 15.19
CA VAL A 27 -0.56 -0.50 15.23
C VAL A 27 -1.64 0.43 14.68
N CYS A 28 -1.96 1.48 15.43
CA CYS A 28 -2.88 2.52 14.99
C CYS A 28 -2.10 3.77 14.68
N VAL A 29 -2.22 4.28 13.46
CA VAL A 29 -1.60 5.56 13.07
C VAL A 29 -2.57 6.68 13.43
N LYS A 30 -2.10 7.66 14.21
CA LYS A 30 -2.86 8.86 14.56
C LYS A 30 -1.96 10.09 14.50
N GLY A 31 -2.38 11.16 13.82
CA GLY A 31 -1.58 12.36 13.64
C GLY A 31 -2.38 13.60 13.28
N VAL A 32 -1.68 14.68 12.92
CA VAL A 32 -2.31 15.88 12.36
C VAL A 32 -2.86 15.53 10.98
N LEU A 33 -4.17 15.59 10.83
CA LEU A 33 -4.89 15.23 9.60
C LEU A 33 -4.69 16.31 8.54
N LYS A 34 -3.93 15.99 7.51
CA LYS A 34 -3.93 16.70 6.23
C LYS A 34 -4.50 15.76 5.18
N LEU A 35 -5.44 16.25 4.37
CA LEU A 35 -6.05 15.48 3.28
C LEU A 35 -5.56 16.02 1.95
N TYR A 36 -5.03 15.14 1.11
CA TYR A 36 -4.68 15.41 -0.27
C TYR A 36 -5.83 14.91 -1.13
N ARG A 37 -6.61 15.83 -1.72
CA ARG A 37 -7.82 15.49 -2.48
C ARG A 37 -7.48 15.25 -3.94
N LEU A 38 -8.11 14.24 -4.53
CA LEU A 38 -7.97 13.91 -5.94
C LEU A 38 -8.71 14.95 -6.81
N PRO A 39 -8.01 15.71 -7.67
CA PRO A 39 -8.64 16.58 -8.66
C PRO A 39 -9.47 15.78 -9.67
N ALA A 40 -10.55 16.37 -10.20
CA ALA A 40 -11.48 15.69 -11.09
C ALA A 40 -10.85 15.28 -12.43
N ASP A 41 -9.96 16.12 -12.98
CA ASP A 41 -9.15 15.85 -14.16
C ASP A 41 -8.16 14.70 -13.92
N LEU A 42 -7.47 14.70 -12.77
CA LEU A 42 -6.55 13.63 -12.41
C LEU A 42 -7.27 12.29 -12.22
N ARG A 43 -8.52 12.29 -11.73
CA ARG A 43 -9.34 11.06 -11.62
C ARG A 43 -9.50 10.35 -12.95
N GLU A 44 -9.74 11.10 -14.03
CA GLU A 44 -9.89 10.51 -15.38
C GLU A 44 -8.56 9.95 -15.90
N GLU A 45 -7.44 10.58 -15.56
CA GLU A 45 -6.11 10.09 -15.93
C GLU A 45 -5.73 8.80 -15.19
N LEU A 46 -6.10 8.69 -13.91
CA LEU A 46 -5.83 7.50 -13.08
C LEU A 46 -6.69 6.28 -13.47
N LYS A 47 -7.71 6.43 -14.34
CA LYS A 47 -8.40 5.28 -14.94
C LYS A 47 -7.49 4.48 -15.87
N LYS A 48 -6.42 5.10 -16.38
CA LYS A 48 -5.42 4.41 -17.20
C LYS A 48 -4.43 3.69 -16.29
N PRO A 49 -4.11 2.41 -16.55
CA PRO A 49 -3.11 1.67 -15.80
C PRO A 49 -1.81 2.46 -15.64
N LEU A 50 -1.34 2.60 -14.41
CA LEU A 50 -0.04 3.21 -14.06
C LEU A 50 1.16 2.32 -14.42
N GLY A 51 0.92 1.05 -14.76
CA GLY A 51 1.95 0.10 -15.17
C GLY A 51 1.39 -0.95 -16.12
N LYS A 52 2.01 -2.13 -16.12
CA LYS A 52 1.66 -3.22 -17.04
C LYS A 52 0.37 -3.89 -16.60
N LEU A 53 -0.68 -3.79 -17.41
CA LEU A 53 -1.92 -4.53 -17.19
C LEU A 53 -1.76 -6.00 -17.59
N VAL A 54 -2.01 -6.89 -16.62
CA VAL A 54 -2.17 -8.32 -16.83
C VAL A 54 -3.67 -8.59 -16.84
N ARG A 55 -4.21 -8.93 -18.02
CA ARG A 55 -5.63 -9.20 -18.18
C ARG A 55 -6.04 -10.49 -17.48
N ASN A 56 -7.32 -10.59 -17.13
CA ASN A 56 -7.91 -11.76 -16.48
C ASN A 56 -7.62 -13.07 -17.23
N GLU A 57 -7.66 -13.06 -18.57
CA GLU A 57 -7.37 -14.24 -19.40
C GLU A 57 -5.91 -14.73 -19.25
N SER A 58 -5.00 -13.85 -18.85
CA SER A 58 -3.55 -14.11 -18.76
C SER A 58 -3.03 -14.01 -17.32
N ILE A 59 -3.90 -14.07 -16.32
CA ILE A 59 -3.55 -13.83 -14.91
C ILE A 59 -2.52 -14.83 -14.36
N SER A 60 -2.42 -16.02 -14.95
CA SER A 60 -1.41 -17.02 -14.62
C SER A 60 0.03 -16.54 -14.87
N SER A 61 0.22 -15.62 -15.82
CA SER A 61 1.54 -15.03 -16.14
C SER A 61 2.08 -14.09 -15.05
N LEU A 62 1.23 -13.67 -14.10
CA LEU A 62 1.58 -12.75 -13.03
C LEU A 62 2.78 -13.25 -12.21
N ARG A 63 2.87 -14.57 -11.99
CA ARG A 63 3.97 -15.19 -11.22
C ARG A 63 5.35 -14.89 -11.81
N GLY A 64 5.49 -14.95 -13.14
CA GLY A 64 6.76 -14.64 -13.80
C GLY A 64 7.09 -13.15 -13.78
N LEU A 65 6.09 -12.27 -13.68
CA LEU A 65 6.31 -10.80 -13.64
C LEU A 65 6.74 -10.31 -12.27
N ILE A 66 6.48 -11.07 -11.20
CA ILE A 66 6.89 -10.74 -9.84
C ILE A 66 8.11 -11.56 -9.38
N GLU A 67 8.60 -12.47 -10.24
CA GLU A 67 9.74 -13.31 -9.91
C GLU A 67 10.98 -12.43 -9.70
N GLY A 68 11.68 -12.65 -8.59
CA GLY A 68 12.83 -11.81 -8.20
C GLY A 68 12.48 -10.47 -7.57
N ALA A 69 11.19 -10.13 -7.39
CA ALA A 69 10.79 -8.95 -6.64
C ALA A 69 11.30 -9.06 -5.19
N LYS A 70 11.91 -7.97 -4.69
CA LYS A 70 12.40 -7.90 -3.30
C LYS A 70 11.26 -7.73 -2.29
N LEU A 71 10.16 -7.15 -2.76
CA LEU A 71 8.99 -6.82 -1.98
C LEU A 71 7.76 -6.83 -2.88
N VAL A 72 6.74 -7.62 -2.54
CA VAL A 72 5.47 -7.67 -3.26
C VAL A 72 4.38 -7.01 -2.43
N ILE A 73 3.78 -5.96 -2.97
CA ILE A 73 2.73 -5.17 -2.33
C ILE A 73 1.43 -5.35 -3.11
N THR A 74 0.33 -5.63 -2.42
CA THR A 74 -1.01 -5.68 -3.03
C THR A 74 -1.89 -4.58 -2.47
N VAL A 75 -2.63 -3.90 -3.34
CA VAL A 75 -3.64 -2.90 -2.98
C VAL A 75 -4.99 -3.33 -3.55
N GLY A 76 -5.99 -3.42 -2.67
CA GLY A 76 -7.35 -3.81 -2.99
C GLY A 76 -7.67 -5.27 -2.68
N ASP A 77 -8.92 -5.50 -2.28
CA ASP A 77 -9.42 -6.79 -1.83
C ASP A 77 -9.46 -7.85 -2.95
N GLU A 78 -9.95 -7.49 -4.13
CA GLU A 78 -10.01 -8.39 -5.28
C GLU A 78 -8.60 -8.75 -5.79
N THR A 79 -7.68 -7.78 -5.76
CA THR A 79 -6.26 -8.00 -6.08
C THR A 79 -5.67 -9.04 -5.14
N LEU A 80 -5.84 -8.85 -3.82
CA LEU A 80 -5.32 -9.77 -2.81
C LEU A 80 -5.89 -11.17 -3.02
N ASP A 81 -7.21 -11.30 -3.17
CA ASP A 81 -7.84 -12.61 -3.33
C ASP A 81 -7.38 -13.32 -4.62
N THR A 82 -7.17 -12.58 -5.70
CA THR A 82 -6.64 -13.13 -6.96
C THR A 82 -5.20 -13.59 -6.81
N VAL A 83 -4.33 -12.78 -6.21
CA VAL A 83 -2.93 -13.11 -5.96
C VAL A 83 -2.81 -14.37 -5.06
N LEU A 84 -3.64 -14.46 -4.02
CA LEU A 84 -3.67 -15.63 -3.14
C LEU A 84 -4.15 -16.90 -3.85
N ARG A 85 -5.14 -16.81 -4.75
CA ARG A 85 -5.59 -17.96 -5.57
C ARG A 85 -4.49 -18.50 -6.48
N LEU A 86 -3.53 -17.68 -6.86
CA LEU A 86 -2.34 -18.08 -7.63
C LEU A 86 -1.21 -18.67 -6.75
N GLY A 87 -1.47 -18.85 -5.44
CA GLY A 87 -0.48 -19.35 -4.48
C GLY A 87 0.67 -18.37 -4.24
N ILE A 88 0.40 -17.07 -4.38
CA ILE A 88 1.36 -15.99 -4.13
C ILE A 88 0.94 -15.31 -2.84
N THR A 89 1.87 -15.17 -1.89
CA THR A 89 1.64 -14.44 -0.65
C THR A 89 2.37 -13.10 -0.74
N PRO A 90 1.67 -11.96 -0.73
CA PRO A 90 2.33 -10.66 -0.73
C PRO A 90 3.01 -10.39 0.61
N ASP A 91 4.09 -9.61 0.58
CA ASP A 91 4.81 -9.17 1.79
C ASP A 91 4.00 -8.09 2.53
N VAL A 92 3.32 -7.22 1.78
CA VAL A 92 2.41 -6.20 2.27
C VAL A 92 1.08 -6.28 1.51
N PHE A 93 -0.03 -6.26 2.23
CA PHE A 93 -1.36 -6.16 1.62
C PHE A 93 -2.17 -5.03 2.22
N VAL A 94 -2.93 -4.34 1.38
CA VAL A 94 -3.73 -3.17 1.72
C VAL A 94 -5.16 -3.45 1.30
N VAL A 95 -6.08 -3.40 2.25
CA VAL A 95 -7.49 -3.74 2.02
C VAL A 95 -8.39 -2.78 2.77
N ASP A 96 -9.64 -2.67 2.32
CA ASP A 96 -10.64 -1.92 3.06
C ASP A 96 -10.94 -2.64 4.40
N GLY A 97 -11.25 -1.87 5.44
CA GLY A 97 -11.55 -2.38 6.78
C GLY A 97 -12.94 -3.02 6.90
N ARG A 98 -13.79 -2.91 5.87
CA ARG A 98 -15.14 -3.50 5.86
C ARG A 98 -15.07 -4.99 5.56
N VAL A 99 -14.12 -5.41 4.74
CA VAL A 99 -13.98 -6.80 4.32
C VAL A 99 -13.61 -7.72 5.49
N MET A 100 -12.86 -7.28 6.50
CA MET A 100 -12.54 -8.15 7.66
C MET A 100 -13.76 -8.69 8.44
N ARG A 101 -14.92 -7.99 8.45
CA ARG A 101 -16.14 -8.52 9.09
C ARG A 101 -16.79 -9.68 8.32
N ARG A 102 -16.41 -9.90 7.06
CA ARG A 102 -16.85 -11.05 6.23
C ARG A 102 -15.82 -12.19 6.15
N VAL A 103 -14.59 -12.01 6.62
CA VAL A 103 -13.42 -12.86 6.27
C VAL A 103 -13.05 -13.85 7.39
N ALA A 104 -14.04 -14.55 7.94
CA ALA A 104 -13.78 -15.81 8.63
C ALA A 104 -13.69 -17.00 7.65
N SER A 105 -14.06 -16.80 6.37
CA SER A 105 -14.27 -17.87 5.38
C SER A 105 -13.22 -17.97 4.28
N LEU A 106 -12.31 -17.00 4.13
CA LEU A 106 -11.23 -17.04 3.13
C LEU A 106 -9.87 -17.18 3.82
N LYS A 107 -9.01 -18.04 3.26
CA LYS A 107 -7.63 -18.31 3.69
C LYS A 107 -6.71 -17.09 3.45
N ARG A 108 -7.07 -15.91 3.94
CA ARG A 108 -6.21 -14.72 3.84
C ARG A 108 -4.96 -14.91 4.73
N PRO A 109 -3.80 -14.39 4.32
CA PRO A 109 -2.58 -14.47 5.10
C PRO A 109 -2.79 -13.77 6.44
N ARG A 110 -2.38 -14.43 7.52
CA ARG A 110 -2.38 -13.81 8.85
C ARG A 110 -1.16 -12.90 8.93
N PRO A 111 -1.33 -11.57 8.97
CA PRO A 111 -0.19 -10.70 9.04
C PRO A 111 0.45 -10.83 10.43
N ARG A 112 1.77 -10.66 10.49
CA ARG A 112 2.50 -10.48 11.75
C ARG A 112 2.20 -9.10 12.33
N PHE A 113 2.05 -8.10 11.48
CA PHE A 113 1.75 -6.72 11.85
C PHE A 113 0.49 -6.22 11.13
N SER A 114 -0.43 -5.62 11.89
CA SER A 114 -1.63 -5.01 11.33
C SER A 114 -1.62 -3.51 11.59
N ILE A 115 -1.70 -2.70 10.55
CA ILE A 115 -1.72 -1.23 10.64
C ILE A 115 -3.12 -0.75 10.29
N ALA A 116 -3.82 -0.12 11.23
CA ALA A 116 -5.13 0.47 10.97
C ALA A 116 -4.99 1.97 10.67
N VAL A 117 -5.66 2.43 9.61
CA VAL A 117 -5.64 3.83 9.17
C VAL A 117 -6.98 4.27 8.59
N LYS A 118 -7.27 5.57 8.64
CA LYS A 118 -8.48 6.16 8.03
C LYS A 118 -8.12 6.91 6.76
N ASN A 119 -8.88 6.65 5.70
CA ASN A 119 -8.68 7.35 4.42
C ASN A 119 -10.02 7.67 3.75
N PRO A 120 -10.53 8.91 3.88
CA PRO A 120 -11.78 9.30 3.24
C PRO A 120 -11.74 9.10 1.70
N PRO A 121 -12.88 8.82 1.06
CA PRO A 121 -12.94 8.62 -0.39
C PRO A 121 -12.39 9.80 -1.19
N GLY A 122 -11.72 9.51 -2.29
CA GLY A 122 -11.09 10.49 -3.18
C GLY A 122 -9.96 11.28 -2.52
N THR A 123 -9.36 10.75 -1.45
CA THR A 123 -8.25 11.41 -0.76
C THR A 123 -7.09 10.46 -0.47
N ILE A 124 -5.94 11.05 -0.16
CA ILE A 124 -4.86 10.39 0.57
C ILE A 124 -4.67 11.21 1.85
N SER A 125 -4.84 10.60 3.02
CA SER A 125 -4.60 11.27 4.30
C SER A 125 -3.11 11.24 4.67
N SER A 126 -2.64 12.22 5.44
CA SER A 126 -1.29 12.21 6.01
C SER A 126 -1.04 10.96 6.87
N GLU A 127 -2.07 10.46 7.54
CA GLU A 127 -2.03 9.20 8.29
C GLU A 127 -1.84 8.00 7.36
N SER A 128 -2.52 7.95 6.21
CA SER A 128 -2.32 6.91 5.18
C SER A 128 -0.89 6.89 4.67
N ILE A 129 -0.27 8.06 4.46
CA ILE A 129 1.14 8.15 4.05
C ILE A 129 2.07 7.62 5.13
N LEU A 130 1.79 7.91 6.41
CA LEU A 130 2.56 7.36 7.53
C LEU A 130 2.38 5.83 7.64
N ALA A 131 1.16 5.32 7.42
CA ALA A 131 0.89 3.88 7.40
C ALA A 131 1.65 3.18 6.26
N VAL A 132 1.69 3.78 5.06
CA VAL A 132 2.50 3.31 3.93
C VAL A 132 3.97 3.22 4.34
N LYS A 133 4.55 4.31 4.86
CA LYS A 133 5.96 4.32 5.31
C LYS A 133 6.25 3.24 6.35
N LEU A 134 5.41 3.14 7.38
CA LEU A 134 5.57 2.12 8.42
C LEU A 134 5.47 0.70 7.85
N SER A 135 4.55 0.46 6.92
CA SER A 135 4.42 -0.86 6.29
C SER A 135 5.66 -1.25 5.48
N LEU A 136 6.27 -0.29 4.79
CA LEU A 136 7.51 -0.48 4.03
C LEU A 136 8.73 -0.69 4.95
N GLU A 137 8.76 -0.01 6.10
CA GLU A 137 9.81 -0.20 7.12
C GLU A 137 9.72 -1.60 7.77
N LEU A 138 8.51 -2.10 8.02
CA LEU A 138 8.29 -3.46 8.55
C LEU A 138 8.57 -4.54 7.49
N GLY A 139 8.28 -4.24 6.23
CA GLY A 139 8.76 -4.96 5.05
C GLY A 139 8.17 -6.34 4.78
N LYS A 140 7.72 -7.11 5.77
CA LYS A 140 7.12 -8.45 5.54
C LYS A 140 5.99 -8.79 6.50
N GLU A 141 5.04 -9.58 6.00
CA GLU A 141 3.87 -10.05 6.73
C GLU A 141 3.05 -8.88 7.32
N VAL A 142 2.85 -7.82 6.55
CA VAL A 142 2.15 -6.60 6.99
C VAL A 142 0.79 -6.49 6.31
N GLY A 143 -0.26 -6.29 7.11
CA GLY A 143 -1.60 -5.95 6.62
C GLY A 143 -1.96 -4.50 6.97
N VAL A 144 -2.22 -3.67 5.98
CA VAL A 144 -2.75 -2.31 6.17
C VAL A 144 -4.27 -2.34 5.98
N LEU A 145 -5.00 -1.95 7.01
CA LEU A 145 -6.46 -1.95 7.06
C LEU A 145 -6.96 -0.52 6.98
N VAL A 146 -7.64 -0.21 5.89
CA VAL A 146 -8.07 1.16 5.58
C VAL A 146 -9.56 1.31 5.88
N ASP A 147 -9.90 2.10 6.89
CA ASP A 147 -11.28 2.56 7.08
C ASP A 147 -11.56 3.70 6.09
N GLY A 148 -12.11 3.32 4.93
CA GLY A 148 -12.39 4.20 3.80
C GLY A 148 -11.88 3.60 2.48
N GLU A 149 -11.28 4.43 1.61
CA GLU A 149 -10.80 4.03 0.27
C GLU A 149 -9.30 3.72 0.30
N GLU A 150 -8.90 2.56 -0.24
CA GLU A 150 -7.53 2.07 -0.31
C GLU A 150 -6.86 2.30 -1.66
N ASP A 151 -7.63 2.41 -2.75
CA ASP A 151 -7.10 2.42 -4.12
C ASP A 151 -6.03 3.50 -4.36
N LEU A 152 -6.29 4.72 -3.87
CA LEU A 152 -5.37 5.84 -4.02
C LEU A 152 -4.05 5.65 -3.25
N LEU A 153 -3.98 4.75 -2.26
CA LEU A 153 -2.73 4.43 -1.56
C LEU A 153 -1.73 3.74 -2.50
N THR A 154 -2.16 3.24 -3.66
CA THR A 154 -1.26 2.78 -4.73
C THR A 154 -0.21 3.84 -5.08
N LEU A 155 -0.59 5.13 -5.15
CA LEU A 155 0.32 6.22 -5.49
C LEU A 155 1.49 6.37 -4.51
N PRO A 156 1.27 6.53 -3.18
CA PRO A 156 2.36 6.57 -2.23
C PRO A 156 3.12 5.25 -2.14
N TYR A 157 2.50 4.08 -2.40
CA TYR A 157 3.26 2.82 -2.49
C TYR A 157 4.24 2.82 -3.65
N ILE A 158 3.82 3.21 -4.86
CA ILE A 158 4.74 3.33 -6.01
C ILE A 158 5.89 4.29 -5.68
N LEU A 159 5.55 5.45 -5.12
CA LEU A 159 6.52 6.51 -4.88
C LEU A 159 7.52 6.19 -3.77
N LEU A 160 7.07 5.58 -2.67
CA LEU A 160 7.88 5.40 -1.46
C LEU A 160 8.53 4.02 -1.36
N SER A 161 8.12 3.05 -2.18
CA SER A 161 8.71 1.71 -2.14
C SER A 161 10.20 1.71 -2.50
N PRO A 162 11.00 0.83 -1.85
CA PRO A 162 12.40 0.67 -2.20
C PRO A 162 12.56 0.05 -3.60
N PRO A 163 13.65 0.33 -4.34
CA PRO A 163 13.87 -0.23 -5.67
C PRO A 163 13.85 -1.76 -5.71
N GLY A 164 13.21 -2.31 -6.75
CA GLY A 164 12.97 -3.75 -6.90
C GLY A 164 11.73 -4.27 -6.16
N SER A 165 10.91 -3.37 -5.62
CA SER A 165 9.55 -3.70 -5.18
C SER A 165 8.59 -3.73 -6.36
N VAL A 166 7.57 -4.57 -6.27
CA VAL A 166 6.46 -4.65 -7.22
C VAL A 166 5.14 -4.35 -6.51
N ILE A 167 4.38 -3.41 -7.06
CA ILE A 167 3.06 -3.02 -6.57
C ILE A 167 2.01 -3.59 -7.52
N LEU A 168 1.03 -4.29 -6.94
CA LEU A 168 -0.10 -4.91 -7.62
C LEU A 168 -1.39 -4.22 -7.18
N TYR A 169 -2.20 -3.77 -8.13
CA TYR A 169 -3.54 -3.25 -7.84
C TYR A 169 -4.52 -3.60 -8.96
N GLY A 170 -5.81 -3.53 -8.68
CA GLY A 170 -6.86 -3.95 -9.62
C GLY A 170 -7.14 -2.89 -10.68
N GLN A 171 -7.47 -3.36 -11.88
CA GLN A 171 -8.12 -2.58 -12.92
C GLN A 171 -9.54 -3.15 -13.10
N PRO A 172 -10.59 -2.44 -12.66
CA PRO A 172 -11.96 -2.97 -12.65
C PRO A 172 -12.39 -3.55 -13.99
N GLY A 173 -12.82 -4.81 -13.99
CA GLY A 173 -13.27 -5.53 -15.18
C GLY A 173 -12.18 -5.98 -16.16
N GLU A 174 -10.91 -5.57 -15.97
CA GLU A 174 -9.84 -5.86 -16.92
C GLU A 174 -8.78 -6.83 -16.37
N GLY A 175 -8.33 -6.65 -15.12
CA GLY A 175 -7.31 -7.51 -14.52
C GLY A 175 -6.49 -6.83 -13.42
N ILE A 176 -5.21 -7.19 -13.31
CA ILE A 176 -4.27 -6.65 -12.31
C ILE A 176 -3.20 -5.83 -13.02
N VAL A 177 -2.94 -4.63 -12.50
CA VAL A 177 -1.82 -3.79 -12.93
C VAL A 177 -0.60 -4.09 -12.09
N VAL A 178 0.53 -4.30 -12.76
CA VAL A 178 1.85 -4.53 -12.17
C VAL A 178 2.70 -3.27 -12.38
N VAL A 179 3.17 -2.68 -11.28
CA VAL A 179 4.06 -1.51 -11.31
C VAL A 179 5.38 -1.87 -10.64
N ASP A 180 6.47 -1.67 -11.37
CA ASP A 180 7.81 -1.71 -10.80
C ASP A 180 8.09 -0.39 -10.07
N SER A 181 8.56 -0.47 -8.83
CA SER A 181 8.92 0.70 -8.00
C SER A 181 10.01 1.60 -8.58
N SER A 182 10.70 1.22 -9.66
CA SER A 182 11.62 2.09 -10.40
C SER A 182 10.88 3.15 -11.24
N ASP A 183 9.65 2.86 -11.71
CA ASP A 183 8.82 3.82 -12.45
C ASP A 183 7.94 4.62 -11.48
N LYS A 184 8.49 5.76 -11.01
CA LYS A 184 7.83 6.63 -10.03
C LYS A 184 7.22 7.89 -10.65
N GLU A 185 7.47 8.18 -11.92
CA GLU A 185 7.20 9.50 -12.49
C GLU A 185 5.72 9.85 -12.47
N ARG A 186 4.87 8.94 -12.96
CA ARG A 186 3.42 9.14 -13.00
C ARG A 186 2.82 9.27 -11.61
N ALA A 187 3.28 8.45 -10.67
CA ALA A 187 2.83 8.52 -9.28
C ALA A 187 3.28 9.83 -8.60
N ARG A 188 4.51 10.28 -8.86
CA ARG A 188 5.03 11.57 -8.37
C ARG A 188 4.18 12.73 -8.87
N LEU A 189 3.95 12.81 -10.19
CA LEU A 189 3.14 13.87 -10.79
C LEU A 189 1.72 13.90 -10.23
N ALA A 190 1.09 12.72 -10.08
CA ALA A 190 -0.23 12.60 -9.48
C ALA A 190 -0.24 13.13 -8.02
N MET A 191 0.72 12.70 -7.20
CA MET A 191 0.85 13.16 -5.81
C MET A 191 1.09 14.68 -5.72
N GLU A 192 1.93 15.24 -6.59
CA GLU A 192 2.19 16.68 -6.66
C GLU A 192 0.94 17.48 -7.02
N ARG A 193 0.16 17.01 -8.00
CA ARG A 193 -1.14 17.62 -8.37
C ARG A 193 -2.18 17.55 -7.27
N MET A 194 -2.13 16.52 -6.41
CA MET A 194 -2.93 16.44 -5.19
C MET A 194 -2.41 17.36 -4.06
N GLY A 195 -1.32 18.10 -4.28
CA GLY A 195 -0.73 19.04 -3.33
C GLY A 195 0.23 18.40 -2.33
N TRP A 196 0.64 17.14 -2.56
CA TRP A 196 1.69 16.51 -1.78
C TRP A 196 3.06 16.95 -2.26
N ARG A 197 3.95 17.27 -1.32
CA ARG A 197 5.35 17.57 -1.61
C ARG A 197 6.21 16.80 -0.62
N GLU A 198 7.20 16.09 -1.13
CA GLU A 198 8.18 15.45 -0.27
C GLU A 198 9.03 16.52 0.42
N LYS A 199 8.87 16.68 1.74
CA LYS A 199 9.79 17.52 2.50
C LYS A 199 11.10 16.74 2.68
N GLY A 200 12.11 17.08 1.88
CA GLY A 200 13.52 16.86 2.24
C GLY A 200 14.13 15.48 1.96
N LEU A 201 13.97 14.93 0.75
CA LEU A 201 15.09 14.17 0.16
C LEU A 201 15.85 15.13 -0.74
N LYS A 202 16.97 15.66 -0.22
CA LYS A 202 18.03 16.09 -1.13
C LYS A 202 18.44 14.84 -1.90
N SER A 203 18.28 14.86 -3.22
CA SER A 203 19.02 13.95 -4.09
C SER A 203 20.51 14.06 -3.74
N PRO A 204 21.27 12.95 -3.72
CA PRO A 204 22.71 13.00 -3.52
C PRO A 204 23.40 13.94 -4.50
#